data_AF-A0A511W9T7-F1
#
_entry.id   AF-A0A511W9T7-F1
#
_cell.length_a   1.000
_cell.length_b   1.000
_cell.length_c   1.000
_cell.angle_alpha   90.00
_cell.angle_beta   90.00
_cell.angle_gamma   90.00
#
_symmetry.space_group_name_H-M   'P 1'
#
loop_
_entity.id
_entity.type
_entity.pdbx_description
1 polymer ?
#
loop_
_entity_poly.entity_id
_entity_poly.type
_entity_poly.pdbx_seq_one_letter_code
_entity_poly.pdbx_strand_id
1 'polypeptide(L)'
;MREAFTLILAGFLIVFFDIEFNGFNIIVDVVGYIIVAVGLSKLQTYSNYAKTAMFIASILAVVSIPNIFITEVEFNTAVTPTFEYYYALTLTILQFVLVIYCLFIMRQLSETFNPNHTRAINMLLGFTAALNTIVIALMSVSINIQSHTFNMMIVSFGLMALITHTVFLVYLFKFRRIEENNDDDEDHLKEHTHEQSRFS
;
A
#
# COMPACT_ATOMS: atom_id res chain seq x y z
N MET A 1 -6.87 16.66 3.31
CA MET A 1 -6.52 15.28 2.85
C MET A 1 -5.13 14.82 3.31
N ARG A 2 -4.21 15.74 3.63
CA ARG A 2 -2.82 15.52 4.00
C ARG A 2 -2.68 14.56 5.16
N GLU A 3 -3.46 14.79 6.22
CA GLU A 3 -3.48 13.94 7.39
C GLU A 3 -3.85 12.48 7.04
N ALA A 4 -4.81 12.30 6.13
CA ALA A 4 -5.23 10.98 5.66
C ALA A 4 -4.09 10.25 4.93
N PHE A 5 -3.42 10.93 3.99
CA PHE A 5 -2.26 10.37 3.29
C PHE A 5 -1.06 10.13 4.21
N THR A 6 -0.84 10.97 5.22
CA THR A 6 0.19 10.76 6.24
C THR A 6 -0.07 9.48 7.03
N LEU A 7 -1.31 9.25 7.45
CA LEU A 7 -1.69 8.02 8.15
C LEU A 7 -1.51 6.81 7.24
N ILE A 8 -2.03 6.85 6.01
CA ILE A 8 -1.87 5.74 5.05
C ILE A 8 -0.39 5.44 4.81
N LEU A 9 0.43 6.47 4.58
CA LEU A 9 1.88 6.32 4.38
C LEU A 9 2.57 5.70 5.61
N ALA A 10 2.26 6.18 6.81
CA ALA A 10 2.83 5.66 8.04
C ALA A 10 2.44 4.19 8.28
N GLY A 11 1.17 3.84 8.04
CA GLY A 11 0.69 2.48 8.16
C GLY A 11 1.36 1.52 7.16
N PHE A 12 1.51 1.92 5.90
CA PHE A 12 2.25 1.10 4.92
C PHE A 12 3.76 1.04 5.17
N LEU A 13 4.38 2.10 5.70
CA LEU A 13 5.78 2.03 6.13
C LEU A 13 5.97 0.95 7.20
N ILE A 14 5.06 0.90 8.17
CA ILE A 14 5.04 -0.11 9.23
C ILE A 14 4.87 -1.52 8.65
N VAL A 15 3.92 -1.73 7.72
CA VAL A 15 3.65 -3.06 7.11
C VAL A 15 4.75 -3.52 6.15
N PHE A 16 5.35 -2.61 5.36
CA PHE A 16 6.33 -3.00 4.34
C PHE A 16 7.75 -3.13 4.87
N PHE A 17 8.10 -2.33 5.87
CA PHE A 17 9.37 -2.44 6.57
C PHE A 17 9.07 -3.21 7.85
N ASP A 18 8.85 -4.51 7.68
CA ASP A 18 8.64 -5.47 8.75
C ASP A 18 9.86 -5.42 9.71
N ILE A 19 9.78 -4.54 10.72
CA ILE A 19 10.86 -4.32 11.68
C ILE A 19 10.77 -5.45 12.70
N GLU A 20 11.54 -6.51 12.43
CA GLU A 20 11.67 -7.62 13.35
C GLU A 20 12.52 -7.21 14.55
N PHE A 21 11.90 -7.10 15.73
CA PHE A 21 12.65 -6.94 16.97
C PHE A 21 12.54 -8.23 17.78
N ASN A 22 13.63 -9.01 17.79
CA ASN A 22 13.77 -10.19 18.64
C ASN A 22 12.71 -11.29 18.40
N GLY A 23 12.34 -11.52 17.13
CA GLY A 23 11.39 -12.57 16.71
C GLY A 23 9.91 -12.20 16.81
N PHE A 24 9.58 -10.93 17.08
CA PHE A 24 8.20 -10.43 17.10
C PHE A 24 7.96 -9.40 15.98
N ASN A 25 7.34 -9.82 14.87
CA ASN A 25 6.93 -8.93 13.76
C ASN A 25 5.49 -8.45 13.87
N ILE A 26 4.63 -9.26 14.48
CA ILE A 26 3.23 -9.26 14.06
C ILE A 26 2.38 -8.13 14.65
N ILE A 27 2.78 -7.58 15.80
CA ILE A 27 2.10 -6.40 16.37
C ILE A 27 2.22 -5.20 15.40
N VAL A 28 3.34 -5.14 14.67
CA VAL A 28 3.65 -4.07 13.72
C VAL A 28 2.64 -4.09 12.58
N ASP A 29 2.34 -5.26 12.00
CA ASP A 29 1.36 -5.40 10.91
C ASP A 29 -0.08 -5.02 11.30
N VAL A 30 -0.57 -5.55 12.42
CA VAL A 30 -1.93 -5.24 12.91
C VAL A 30 -2.09 -3.74 13.10
N VAL A 31 -1.11 -3.10 13.76
CA VAL A 31 -1.10 -1.65 13.98
C VAL A 31 -1.01 -0.90 12.65
N GLY A 32 -0.15 -1.35 11.74
CA GLY A 32 0.02 -0.75 10.41
C GLY A 32 -1.28 -0.72 9.62
N TYR A 33 -1.99 -1.85 9.53
CA TYR A 33 -3.27 -1.92 8.82
C TYR A 33 -4.38 -1.12 9.51
N ILE A 34 -4.41 -1.04 10.85
CA ILE A 34 -5.33 -0.15 11.59
C ILE A 34 -5.07 1.30 11.21
N ILE A 35 -3.81 1.75 11.19
CA ILE A 35 -3.45 3.11 10.80
C ILE A 35 -3.87 3.39 9.34
N VAL A 36 -3.65 2.44 8.43
CA VAL A 36 -4.13 2.55 7.04
C VAL A 36 -5.65 2.69 6.99
N ALA A 37 -6.40 1.87 7.76
CA ALA A 37 -7.86 1.93 7.80
C ALA A 37 -8.36 3.30 8.30
N VAL A 38 -7.76 3.86 9.35
CA VAL A 38 -8.09 5.20 9.86
C VAL A 38 -7.75 6.30 8.84
N GLY A 39 -6.64 6.17 8.13
CA GLY A 39 -6.30 7.09 7.05
C GLY A 39 -7.32 7.02 5.89
N LEU A 40 -7.73 5.81 5.50
CA LEU A 40 -8.72 5.60 4.44
C LEU A 40 -10.13 6.07 4.85
N SER A 41 -10.51 6.00 6.13
CA SER A 41 -11.80 6.50 6.59
C SER A 41 -11.93 8.01 6.35
N LYS A 42 -10.82 8.76 6.47
CA LYS A 42 -10.75 10.20 6.18
C LYS A 42 -10.84 10.53 4.67
N LEU A 43 -10.65 9.55 3.79
CA LEU A 43 -10.76 9.73 2.33
C LEU A 43 -12.13 9.33 1.77
N GLN A 44 -13.07 8.84 2.59
CA GLN A 44 -14.38 8.37 2.13
C GLN A 44 -15.22 9.44 1.43
N THR A 45 -15.07 10.71 1.83
CA THR A 45 -15.78 11.83 1.20
C THR A 45 -15.20 12.20 -0.17
N TYR A 46 -13.98 11.75 -0.49
CA TYR A 46 -13.27 12.12 -1.71
C TYR A 46 -13.22 10.99 -2.76
N SER A 47 -13.38 9.73 -2.34
CA SER A 47 -13.34 8.59 -3.25
C SER A 47 -14.26 7.46 -2.80
N ASN A 48 -15.07 6.95 -3.74
CA ASN A 48 -15.93 5.78 -3.51
C ASN A 48 -15.10 4.51 -3.20
N TYR A 49 -13.85 4.46 -3.68
CA TYR A 49 -12.94 3.34 -3.45
C TYR A 49 -12.42 3.28 -2.01
N ALA A 50 -12.42 4.40 -1.28
CA ALA A 50 -11.89 4.48 0.07
C ALA A 50 -12.67 3.63 1.07
N LYS A 51 -13.99 3.48 0.90
CA LYS A 51 -14.80 2.62 1.77
C LYS A 51 -14.41 1.14 1.63
N THR A 52 -14.22 0.68 0.40
CA THR A 52 -13.79 -0.70 0.13
C THR A 52 -12.36 -0.94 0.59
N ALA A 53 -11.45 0.00 0.33
CA ALA A 53 -10.08 -0.06 0.81
C ALA A 53 -10.02 -0.15 2.35
N MET A 54 -10.80 0.68 3.05
CA MET A 54 -10.87 0.67 4.51
C MET A 54 -11.36 -0.67 5.04
N PHE A 55 -12.38 -1.25 4.41
CA PHE A 55 -12.90 -2.57 4.80
C PHE A 55 -11.82 -3.66 4.64
N ILE A 56 -11.07 -3.64 3.53
CA ILE A 56 -9.99 -4.59 3.29
C ILE A 56 -8.85 -4.41 4.29
N ALA A 57 -8.45 -3.17 4.59
CA ALA A 57 -7.46 -2.88 5.63
C ALA A 57 -7.92 -3.38 7.01
N SER A 58 -9.21 -3.24 7.33
CA SER A 58 -9.79 -3.74 8.57
C SER A 58 -9.77 -5.28 8.63
N ILE A 59 -10.07 -5.95 7.52
CA ILE A 59 -9.93 -7.41 7.41
C ILE A 59 -8.47 -7.81 7.61
N LEU A 60 -7.52 -7.15 6.94
CA LEU A 60 -6.10 -7.43 7.08
C LEU A 60 -5.63 -7.31 8.53
N ALA A 61 -6.07 -6.27 9.25
CA ALA A 61 -5.74 -6.08 10.66
C ALA A 61 -6.23 -7.23 11.56
N VAL A 62 -7.39 -7.83 11.26
CA VAL A 62 -7.92 -8.96 12.03
C VAL A 62 -7.26 -10.27 11.59
N VAL A 63 -7.13 -10.47 10.28
CA VAL A 63 -6.58 -11.69 9.68
C VAL A 63 -5.08 -11.81 9.92
N SER A 64 -4.36 -10.72 10.22
CA SER A 64 -2.93 -10.80 10.59
C SER A 64 -2.70 -11.21 12.05
N ILE A 65 -3.71 -11.21 12.93
CA ILE A 65 -3.56 -11.58 14.36
C ILE A 65 -3.03 -13.01 14.56
N PRO A 66 -3.52 -14.05 13.85
CA PRO A 66 -2.98 -15.39 13.99
C PRO A 66 -1.48 -15.49 13.68
N ASN A 67 -0.95 -14.57 12.86
CA ASN A 67 0.47 -14.54 12.53
C ASN A 67 1.32 -14.38 13.81
N ILE A 68 0.78 -13.82 14.91
CA ILE A 68 1.47 -13.61 16.20
C ILE A 68 1.99 -14.93 16.78
N PHE A 69 1.31 -16.03 16.49
CA PHE A 69 1.58 -17.34 17.09
C PHE A 69 2.34 -18.27 16.14
N ILE A 70 2.52 -17.90 14.87
CA ILE A 70 3.22 -18.71 13.87
C ILE A 70 4.69 -18.32 13.94
N THR A 71 5.53 -19.22 14.46
CA THR A 71 6.98 -19.05 14.43
C THR A 71 7.49 -19.34 13.02
N GLU A 72 8.52 -18.62 12.58
CA GLU A 72 9.10 -18.68 11.22
C GLU A 72 9.05 -20.08 10.59
N VAL A 73 8.48 -20.14 9.39
CA VAL A 73 8.45 -21.37 8.58
C VAL A 73 9.89 -21.67 8.16
N GLU A 74 10.54 -22.62 8.82
CA GLU A 74 11.84 -23.13 8.37
C GLU A 74 11.66 -23.72 6.96
N PHE A 75 12.23 -23.07 5.95
CA PHE A 75 12.17 -23.47 4.54
C PHE A 75 12.89 -24.80 4.23
N ASN A 76 13.25 -25.61 5.24
CA ASN A 76 14.28 -26.63 5.13
C ASN A 76 13.85 -28.11 5.22
N THR A 77 12.57 -28.46 5.32
CA THR A 77 12.18 -29.88 5.33
C THR A 77 10.90 -30.20 4.55
N ALA A 78 11.04 -31.15 3.62
CA ALA A 78 10.02 -31.95 2.93
C ALA A 78 8.57 -31.48 3.08
N VAL A 79 8.16 -30.72 2.07
CA VAL A 79 6.89 -30.00 1.88
C VAL A 79 5.68 -30.94 1.95
N THR A 80 4.96 -30.90 3.05
CA THR A 80 3.50 -30.89 2.96
C THR A 80 3.09 -29.42 2.91
N PRO A 81 2.18 -29.00 2.01
CA PRO A 81 1.69 -27.63 2.02
C PRO A 81 1.02 -27.40 3.37
N THR A 82 1.73 -26.71 4.27
CA THR A 82 1.24 -26.42 5.61
C THR A 82 0.16 -25.35 5.52
N PHE A 83 -0.69 -25.31 6.54
CA PHE A 83 -1.68 -24.26 6.72
C PHE A 83 -1.06 -22.84 6.59
N GLU A 84 0.19 -22.69 7.04
CA GLU A 84 0.97 -21.45 7.01
C GLU A 84 1.18 -20.93 5.59
N TYR A 85 1.43 -21.81 4.62
CA TYR A 85 1.62 -21.41 3.22
C TYR A 85 0.35 -20.76 2.64
N TYR A 86 -0.81 -21.40 2.82
CA TYR A 86 -2.09 -20.87 2.31
C TYR A 86 -2.50 -19.60 3.04
N TYR A 87 -2.18 -19.51 4.32
CA TYR A 87 -2.39 -18.32 5.13
C TYR A 87 -1.54 -17.14 4.62
N ALA A 88 -0.24 -17.33 4.41
CA ALA A 88 0.66 -16.32 3.84
C ALA A 88 0.23 -15.87 2.44
N LEU A 89 -0.23 -16.81 1.60
CA LEU A 89 -0.79 -16.50 0.28
C LEU A 89 -2.05 -15.64 0.38
N THR A 90 -2.93 -15.93 1.35
CA THR A 90 -4.16 -15.16 1.59
C THR A 90 -3.83 -13.72 2.02
N LEU A 91 -2.89 -13.55 2.95
CA LEU A 91 -2.42 -12.23 3.38
C LEU A 91 -1.82 -11.44 2.20
N THR A 92 -0.99 -12.09 1.40
CA THR A 92 -0.37 -11.49 0.20
C THR A 92 -1.43 -10.99 -0.78
N ILE A 93 -2.46 -11.79 -1.05
CA ILE A 93 -3.57 -11.41 -1.94
C ILE A 93 -4.34 -10.22 -1.36
N LEU A 94 -4.71 -10.26 -0.07
CA LEU A 94 -5.44 -9.17 0.56
C LEU A 94 -4.64 -7.85 0.53
N GLN A 95 -3.34 -7.91 0.86
CA GLN A 95 -2.45 -6.75 0.81
C GLN A 95 -2.33 -6.20 -0.61
N PHE A 96 -2.15 -7.08 -1.61
CA PHE A 96 -2.13 -6.69 -3.01
C PHE A 96 -3.42 -5.96 -3.41
N VAL A 97 -4.58 -6.52 -3.06
CA VAL A 97 -5.88 -5.88 -3.35
C VAL A 97 -5.97 -4.51 -2.66
N LEU A 98 -5.55 -4.38 -1.41
CA LEU A 98 -5.53 -3.11 -0.69
C LEU A 98 -4.69 -2.04 -1.43
N VAL A 99 -3.47 -2.39 -1.85
CA VAL A 99 -2.58 -1.48 -2.62
C VAL A 99 -3.23 -1.03 -3.93
N ILE A 100 -3.90 -1.94 -4.64
CA ILE A 100 -4.63 -1.61 -5.86
C ILE A 100 -5.76 -0.59 -5.59
N TYR A 101 -6.53 -0.77 -4.52
CA TYR A 101 -7.55 0.21 -4.16
C TYR A 101 -6.96 1.56 -3.76
N CYS A 102 -5.83 1.59 -3.05
CA CYS A 102 -5.12 2.84 -2.77
C CYS A 102 -4.67 3.56 -4.06
N LEU A 103 -4.20 2.82 -5.07
CA LEU A 103 -3.85 3.36 -6.38
C LEU A 103 -5.08 3.88 -7.14
N PHE A 104 -6.24 3.23 -7.03
CA PHE A 104 -7.49 3.76 -7.60
C PHE A 104 -7.91 5.08 -6.94
N ILE A 105 -7.78 5.20 -5.62
CA ILE A 105 -8.06 6.46 -4.91
C ILE A 105 -7.13 7.56 -5.41
N MET A 106 -5.82 7.29 -5.49
CA MET A 106 -4.83 8.26 -5.99
C MET A 106 -5.11 8.67 -7.44
N ARG A 107 -5.50 7.72 -8.29
CA ARG A 107 -5.87 8.00 -9.69
C ARG A 107 -7.10 8.91 -9.77
N GLN A 108 -8.16 8.61 -9.01
CA GLN A 108 -9.37 9.44 -8.99
C GLN A 108 -9.06 10.87 -8.54
N LEU A 109 -8.18 11.02 -7.55
CA LEU A 109 -7.74 12.33 -7.08
C LEU A 109 -6.85 13.04 -8.11
N SER A 110 -5.92 12.35 -8.79
CA SER A 110 -5.08 13.00 -9.82
C SER A 110 -5.89 13.50 -11.01
N GLU A 111 -6.94 12.79 -11.41
CA GLU A 111 -7.85 13.24 -12.46
C GLU A 111 -8.52 14.58 -12.11
N THR A 112 -8.71 14.87 -10.83
CA THR A 112 -9.32 16.11 -10.34
C THR A 112 -8.30 17.25 -10.18
N PHE A 113 -7.12 16.96 -9.61
CA PHE A 113 -6.16 18.01 -9.24
C PHE A 113 -5.05 18.26 -10.27
N ASN A 114 -4.55 17.21 -10.95
CA ASN A 114 -3.44 17.36 -11.88
C ASN A 114 -3.40 16.22 -12.91
N PRO A 115 -3.97 16.43 -14.12
CA PRO A 115 -4.12 15.36 -15.11
C PRO A 115 -2.78 14.80 -15.62
N ASN A 116 -1.69 15.58 -15.52
CA ASN A 116 -0.35 15.11 -15.91
C ASN A 116 0.14 13.94 -15.03
N HIS A 117 -0.35 13.82 -13.79
CA HIS A 117 0.02 12.75 -12.88
C HIS A 117 -0.77 11.45 -13.11
N THR A 118 -1.95 11.54 -13.71
CA THR A 118 -2.83 10.39 -13.96
C THR A 118 -2.16 9.33 -14.82
N ARG A 119 -1.40 9.73 -15.85
CA ARG A 119 -0.68 8.80 -16.72
C ARG A 119 0.35 7.96 -15.94
N ALA A 120 1.09 8.60 -15.04
CA ALA A 120 2.12 7.93 -14.26
C ALA A 120 1.52 6.96 -13.23
N ILE A 121 0.39 7.33 -12.61
CA ILE A 121 -0.34 6.45 -11.69
C ILE A 121 -0.95 5.26 -12.43
N ASN A 122 -1.51 5.46 -13.62
CA ASN A 122 -2.02 4.35 -14.44
C ASN A 122 -0.91 3.36 -14.83
N MET A 123 0.28 3.87 -15.15
CA MET A 123 1.45 3.02 -15.42
C MET A 123 1.87 2.24 -14.17
N LEU A 124 1.94 2.91 -13.01
CA LEU A 124 2.25 2.26 -11.74
C LEU A 124 1.22 1.19 -11.37
N LEU A 125 -0.07 1.47 -11.58
CA LEU A 125 -1.17 0.53 -11.34
C LEU A 125 -1.04 -0.70 -12.22
N GLY A 126 -0.87 -0.53 -13.54
CA GLY A 126 -0.70 -1.63 -14.47
C GLY A 126 0.53 -2.48 -14.15
N PHE A 127 1.66 -1.83 -13.83
CA PHE A 127 2.90 -2.52 -13.47
C PHE A 127 2.79 -3.29 -12.15
N THR A 128 2.25 -2.66 -11.11
CA THR A 128 2.02 -3.28 -9.79
C THR A 128 1.06 -4.47 -9.90
N ALA A 129 -0.03 -4.31 -10.67
CA ALA A 129 -0.99 -5.38 -10.90
C ALA A 129 -0.39 -6.57 -11.64
N ALA A 130 0.32 -6.32 -12.75
CA ALA A 130 0.96 -7.38 -13.53
C ALA A 130 2.00 -8.13 -12.70
N LEU A 131 2.88 -7.40 -12.02
CA LEU A 131 3.99 -7.98 -11.26
C LEU A 131 3.51 -8.81 -10.07
N ASN A 132 2.60 -8.29 -9.25
CA ASN A 132 2.06 -9.06 -8.11
C ASN A 132 1.23 -10.27 -8.58
N THR A 133 0.51 -10.16 -9.69
CA THR A 133 -0.20 -11.31 -10.27
C THR A 133 0.78 -12.41 -10.69
N ILE A 134 1.91 -12.04 -11.30
CA ILE A 134 2.98 -13.00 -11.63
C ILE A 134 3.55 -13.63 -10.36
N VAL A 135 3.88 -12.84 -9.33
CA VAL A 135 4.39 -13.37 -8.05
C VAL A 135 3.42 -14.37 -7.43
N ILE A 136 2.13 -14.02 -7.32
CA ILE A 136 1.09 -14.90 -6.75
C ILE A 136 0.95 -16.20 -7.58
N ALA A 137 1.00 -16.09 -8.91
CA ALA A 137 0.96 -17.27 -9.79
C ALA A 137 2.20 -18.17 -9.60
N LEU A 138 3.40 -17.57 -9.52
CA LEU A 138 4.64 -18.30 -9.28
C LEU A 138 4.64 -18.98 -7.91
N MET A 139 4.19 -18.29 -6.86
CA MET A 139 4.00 -18.89 -5.54
C MET A 139 3.07 -20.10 -5.65
N SER A 140 1.90 -19.95 -6.27
CA SER A 140 0.92 -21.05 -6.40
C SER A 140 1.50 -22.28 -7.10
N VAL A 141 2.34 -22.09 -8.12
CA VAL A 141 3.03 -23.18 -8.83
C VAL A 141 4.16 -23.80 -8.00
N SER A 142 4.77 -23.05 -7.08
CA SER A 142 5.90 -23.50 -6.25
C SER A 142 5.58 -24.70 -5.38
N ILE A 143 4.30 -24.90 -5.05
CA ILE A 143 3.81 -26.07 -4.30
C ILE A 143 4.14 -27.37 -5.05
N ASN A 144 4.07 -27.34 -6.38
CA ASN A 144 4.27 -28.51 -7.23
C ASN A 144 5.71 -28.64 -7.73
N ILE A 145 6.47 -27.54 -7.78
CA ILE A 145 7.82 -27.50 -8.36
C ILE A 145 8.83 -27.16 -7.27
N GLN A 146 9.45 -28.19 -6.69
CA GLN A 146 10.52 -28.05 -5.70
C GLN A 146 11.89 -28.00 -6.38
N SER A 147 12.11 -26.98 -7.22
CA SER A 147 13.42 -26.77 -7.86
C SER A 147 14.09 -25.50 -7.37
N HIS A 148 15.40 -25.57 -7.14
CA HIS A 148 16.20 -24.44 -6.67
C HIS A 148 16.12 -23.25 -7.65
N THR A 149 16.14 -23.53 -8.96
CA THR A 149 15.99 -22.51 -10.01
C THR A 149 14.65 -21.79 -9.93
N PHE A 150 13.57 -22.51 -9.65
CA PHE A 150 12.24 -21.92 -9.51
C PHE A 150 12.14 -21.02 -8.27
N ASN A 151 12.75 -21.42 -7.16
CA ASN A 151 12.83 -20.59 -5.95
C ASN A 151 13.63 -19.30 -6.20
N MET A 152 14.77 -19.36 -6.90
CA MET A 152 15.52 -18.16 -7.28
C MET A 152 14.70 -17.20 -8.15
N MET A 153 13.87 -17.75 -9.05
CA MET A 153 12.97 -16.94 -9.87
C MET A 153 11.92 -16.22 -9.01
N ILE A 154 11.28 -16.92 -8.07
CA ILE A 154 10.33 -16.31 -7.11
C ILE A 154 11.00 -15.17 -6.34
N VAL A 155 12.18 -15.41 -5.78
CA VAL A 155 12.96 -14.40 -5.05
C VAL A 155 13.25 -13.19 -5.94
N SER A 156 13.64 -13.41 -7.20
CA SER A 156 13.92 -12.33 -8.17
C SER A 156 12.68 -11.47 -8.44
N PHE A 157 11.52 -12.08 -8.68
CA PHE A 157 10.26 -11.35 -8.86
C PHE A 157 9.79 -10.67 -7.56
N GLY A 158 10.04 -11.28 -6.40
CA GLY A 158 9.78 -10.68 -5.09
C GLY A 158 10.58 -9.39 -4.87
N LEU A 159 11.86 -9.37 -5.24
CA LEU A 159 12.67 -8.15 -5.21
C LEU A 159 12.13 -7.05 -6.14
N MET A 160 11.66 -7.43 -7.34
CA MET A 160 10.99 -6.46 -8.23
C MET A 160 9.71 -5.94 -7.59
N ALA A 161 8.91 -6.79 -6.92
CA ALA A 161 7.70 -6.37 -6.24
C ALA A 161 8.00 -5.38 -5.09
N LEU A 162 9.08 -5.60 -4.35
CA LEU A 162 9.55 -4.66 -3.32
C LEU A 162 9.89 -3.29 -3.90
N ILE A 163 10.51 -3.23 -5.09
CA ILE A 163 10.75 -1.95 -5.78
C ILE A 163 9.42 -1.26 -6.08
N THR A 164 8.40 -1.99 -6.55
CA THR A 164 7.07 -1.40 -6.80
C THR A 164 6.39 -0.86 -5.55
N HIS A 165 6.53 -1.55 -4.41
CA HIS A 165 6.03 -1.08 -3.13
C HIS A 165 6.74 0.21 -2.68
N THR A 166 8.05 0.29 -2.88
CA THR A 166 8.82 1.52 -2.62
C THR A 166 8.33 2.67 -3.50
N VAL A 167 8.13 2.44 -4.80
CA VAL A 167 7.60 3.46 -5.72
C VAL A 167 6.18 3.88 -5.28
N PHE A 168 5.32 2.95 -4.89
CA PHE A 168 4.01 3.26 -4.34
C PHE A 168 4.07 4.18 -3.11
N LEU A 169 4.98 3.93 -2.16
CA LEU A 169 5.19 4.80 -1.00
C LEU A 169 5.65 6.20 -1.41
N VAL A 170 6.54 6.32 -2.40
CA VAL A 170 6.98 7.62 -2.93
C VAL A 170 5.79 8.40 -3.53
N TYR A 171 4.86 7.72 -4.20
CA TYR A 171 3.65 8.37 -4.71
C TYR A 171 2.72 8.83 -3.58
N LEU A 172 2.50 8.02 -2.55
CA LEU A 172 1.74 8.44 -1.37
C LEU A 172 2.35 9.69 -0.72
N PHE A 173 3.67 9.72 -0.58
CA PHE A 173 4.40 10.88 -0.06
C PHE A 173 4.22 12.11 -0.94
N LYS A 174 4.21 11.94 -2.26
CA LYS A 174 3.97 13.03 -3.21
C LYS A 174 2.55 13.58 -3.09
N PHE A 175 1.53 12.72 -3.00
CA PHE A 175 0.15 13.14 -2.80
C PHE A 175 -0.07 13.89 -1.50
N ARG A 176 0.63 13.49 -0.42
CA ARG A 176 0.62 14.23 0.84
C ARG A 176 1.07 15.69 0.69
N ARG A 177 2.01 15.98 -0.23
CA ARG A 177 2.57 17.31 -0.47
C ARG A 177 1.74 18.20 -1.40
N ILE A 178 0.89 17.63 -2.25
CA ILE A 178 0.13 18.42 -3.25
C ILE A 178 -0.81 19.43 -2.58
N GLU A 179 -1.37 19.11 -1.41
CA GLU A 179 -2.27 20.02 -0.69
C GLU A 179 -1.53 21.21 -0.06
N GLU A 180 -0.30 21.00 0.40
CA GLU A 180 0.51 22.04 1.06
C GLU A 180 0.77 23.24 0.13
N ASN A 181 1.06 22.98 -1.15
CA ASN A 181 1.33 24.06 -2.12
C ASN A 181 0.06 24.80 -2.58
N ASN A 182 -1.11 24.16 -2.54
CA ASN A 182 -2.35 24.82 -2.96
C ASN A 182 -2.86 25.82 -1.91
N ASP A 183 -2.63 25.55 -0.63
CA ASP A 183 -3.03 26.45 0.46
C ASP A 183 -2.21 27.75 0.45
N ASP A 184 -0.91 27.66 0.14
CA ASP A 184 -0.01 28.83 0.05
C ASP A 184 -0.38 29.77 -1.12
N ASP A 185 -0.80 29.23 -2.27
CA ASP A 185 -1.20 30.03 -3.43
C ASP A 185 -2.53 30.78 -3.20
N GLU A 186 -3.46 30.23 -2.42
CA GLU A 186 -4.72 30.91 -2.08
C GLU A 186 -4.53 32.11 -1.14
N ASP A 187 -3.60 32.03 -0.19
CA ASP A 187 -3.37 33.10 0.78
C ASP A 187 -2.71 34.32 0.11
N HIS A 188 -1.79 34.11 -0.83
CA HIS A 188 -1.20 35.19 -1.63
C HIS A 188 -2.22 35.90 -2.53
N LEU A 189 -3.21 35.18 -3.07
CA LEU A 189 -4.30 35.79 -3.85
C LEU A 189 -5.21 36.66 -2.99
N LYS A 190 -5.53 36.23 -1.75
CA LYS A 190 -6.36 37.01 -0.82
C LYS A 190 -5.65 38.28 -0.35
N GLU A 191 -4.35 38.23 -0.14
CA GLU A 191 -3.55 39.39 0.30
C GLU A 191 -3.50 40.50 -0.77
N HIS A 192 -3.29 40.14 -2.05
CA HIS A 192 -3.33 41.11 -3.15
C HIS A 192 -4.72 41.74 -3.36
N THR A 193 -5.79 40.97 -3.13
CA THR A 193 -7.16 41.49 -3.26
C THR A 193 -7.48 42.51 -2.16
N HIS A 194 -6.95 42.30 -0.95
CA HIS A 194 -7.10 43.25 0.16
C HIS A 194 -6.29 44.53 -0.02
N GLU A 195 -5.08 44.47 -0.57
CA GLU A 195 -4.31 45.68 -0.90
C GLU A 195 -5.01 46.54 -1.96
N GLN A 196 -5.57 45.93 -3.02
CA GLN A 196 -6.27 46.69 -4.06
C GLN A 196 -7.54 47.39 -3.52
N SER A 197 -8.22 46.80 -2.55
CA SER A 197 -9.41 47.41 -1.92
C SER A 197 -9.09 48.60 -0.99
N ARG A 198 -7.84 48.75 -0.53
CA ARG A 198 -7.44 49.86 0.36
C ARG A 198 -7.12 51.17 -0.38
N PHE A 199 -6.94 51.11 -1.69
CA PHE A 199 -6.60 52.27 -2.53
C PHE A 199 -7.78 52.79 -3.36
N SER A 200 -9.00 52.30 -3.11
CA SER A 200 -10.25 52.73 -3.75
C SER A 200 -11.14 53.46 -2.75
#